data_AF-A0A6B2VBN5-F1
#
_entry.id   AF-A0A6B2VBN5-F1
#
_cell.length_a   1.000
_cell.length_b   1.000
_cell.length_c   1.000
_cell.angle_alpha   90.00
_cell.angle_beta   90.00
_cell.angle_gamma   90.00
#
_symmetry.space_group_name_H-M   'P 1'
#
loop_
_entity.id
_entity.type
_entity.pdbx_description
1 polymer ?
#
loop_
_entity_poly.entity_id
_entity_poly.type
_entity_poly.pdbx_seq_one_letter_code
_entity_poly.pdbx_strand_id
1 'polypeptide(L)'
;FAEGGSGAGAPSFGYVLGMLLAATVVGALARRGADRGVWRTAATMVLGEAVVYAVGVPYLALSTGMSASAAIAAGLTPFLIGDALKAALAMGALPAAWKLVGKR
;
A
#
# COMPACT_ATOMS: atom_id res chain seq x y z
N PHE A 1 -12.99 -1.64 10.40
CA PHE A 1 -12.81 -0.60 9.37
C PHE A 1 -12.61 0.76 10.03
N ALA A 2 -12.13 1.77 9.29
CA ALA A 2 -11.75 3.08 9.86
C ALA A 2 -12.87 3.77 10.66
N GLU A 3 -14.13 3.57 10.28
CA GLU A 3 -15.31 4.13 10.97
C GLU A 3 -15.98 3.13 11.94
N GLY A 4 -15.22 2.14 12.46
CA GLY A 4 -15.74 1.17 13.43
C GLY A 4 -16.59 0.04 12.86
N GLY A 5 -16.84 0.01 11.54
CA GLY A 5 -17.54 -1.11 10.88
C GLY A 5 -16.75 -2.43 10.88
N SER A 6 -17.43 -3.55 10.60
CA SER A 6 -16.83 -4.88 10.46
C SER A 6 -17.57 -5.74 9.41
N GLY A 7 -16.97 -6.86 9.00
CA GLY A 7 -17.58 -7.84 8.08
C GLY A 7 -16.90 -7.95 6.71
N ALA A 8 -16.93 -9.16 6.13
CA ALA A 8 -16.32 -9.44 4.84
C ALA A 8 -17.10 -8.80 3.67
N GLY A 9 -18.41 -8.59 3.79
CA GLY A 9 -19.23 -7.95 2.75
C GLY A 9 -18.95 -6.47 2.53
N ALA A 10 -18.09 -5.84 3.34
CA ALA A 10 -17.73 -4.44 3.16
C ALA A 10 -16.91 -4.26 1.86
N PRO A 11 -17.22 -3.25 1.02
CA PRO A 11 -16.49 -3.03 -0.24
C PRO A 11 -14.98 -2.80 -0.06
N SER A 12 -14.57 -2.30 1.11
CA SER A 12 -13.17 -2.06 1.46
C SER A 12 -12.42 -3.29 1.96
N PHE A 13 -13.09 -4.43 2.17
CA PHE A 13 -12.47 -5.64 2.70
C PHE A 13 -11.35 -6.17 1.80
N GLY A 14 -11.50 -6.06 0.47
CA GLY A 14 -10.45 -6.44 -0.48
C GLY A 14 -9.13 -5.70 -0.28
N TYR A 15 -9.17 -4.43 0.15
CA TYR A 15 -7.95 -3.67 0.46
C TYR A 15 -7.26 -4.20 1.71
N VAL A 16 -8.00 -4.76 2.66
CA VAL A 16 -7.42 -5.42 3.85
C VAL A 16 -6.66 -6.68 3.45
N LEU A 17 -7.24 -7.49 2.56
CA LEU A 17 -6.56 -8.67 2.01
C LEU A 17 -5.31 -8.26 1.19
N GLY A 18 -5.44 -7.21 0.37
CA GLY A 18 -4.32 -6.62 -0.35
C GLY A 18 -3.20 -6.13 0.57
N MET A 19 -3.54 -5.45 1.68
CA MET A 19 -2.58 -5.00 2.69
C MET A 19 -1.86 -6.16 3.38
N LEU A 20 -2.56 -7.26 3.66
CA LEU A 20 -1.92 -8.46 4.22
C LEU A 20 -0.85 -9.00 3.27
N LEU A 21 -1.18 -9.12 1.97
CA LEU A 21 -0.23 -9.56 0.96
C LEU A 21 0.91 -8.56 0.78
N ALA A 22 0.60 -7.28 0.68
CA ALA A 22 1.60 -6.22 0.54
C ALA A 22 2.59 -6.22 1.71
N ALA A 23 2.11 -6.42 2.95
CA ALA A 23 2.97 -6.52 4.14
C ALA A 23 3.97 -7.68 4.03
N THR A 24 3.55 -8.83 3.48
CA THR A 24 4.48 -9.97 3.27
C THR A 24 5.54 -9.64 2.22
N VAL A 25 5.15 -9.03 1.10
CA VAL A 25 6.04 -8.68 -0.01
C VAL A 25 7.02 -7.59 0.40
N VAL A 26 6.51 -6.49 0.92
CA VAL A 26 7.30 -5.35 1.41
C VAL A 26 8.20 -5.77 2.57
N GLY A 27 7.69 -6.55 3.52
CA GLY A 27 8.49 -7.07 4.63
C GLY A 27 9.64 -7.97 4.17
N ALA A 28 9.40 -8.82 3.17
CA ALA A 28 10.46 -9.64 2.58
C ALA A 28 11.53 -8.80 1.87
N LEU A 29 11.14 -7.75 1.15
CA LEU A 29 12.06 -6.82 0.50
C LEU A 29 12.84 -5.97 1.50
N ALA A 30 12.20 -5.49 2.56
CA ALA A 30 12.83 -4.73 3.62
C ALA A 30 13.93 -5.56 4.33
N ARG A 31 13.68 -6.84 4.61
CA ARG A 31 14.73 -7.74 5.16
C ARG A 31 15.96 -7.85 4.24
N ARG A 32 15.77 -7.73 2.93
CA ARG A 32 16.85 -7.71 1.93
C ARG A 32 17.50 -6.32 1.77
N GLY A 33 17.07 -5.32 2.55
CA GLY A 33 17.62 -3.97 2.54
C GLY A 33 17.02 -3.05 1.49
N ALA A 34 15.83 -3.36 0.99
CA ALA A 34 15.14 -2.50 0.04
C ALA A 34 14.66 -1.17 0.66
N ASP A 35 14.77 -1.00 1.97
CA ASP A 35 14.42 0.21 2.73
C ASP A 35 15.65 1.08 3.10
N ARG A 36 16.86 0.66 2.72
CA ARG A 36 18.13 1.33 3.09
C ARG A 36 18.54 2.48 2.17
N GLY A 37 17.82 2.69 1.06
CA GLY A 37 18.14 3.74 0.10
C GLY A 37 16.88 4.28 -0.55
N VAL A 38 16.85 5.59 -0.78
CA VAL A 38 15.68 6.34 -1.27
C VAL A 38 14.97 5.65 -2.44
N TRP A 39 15.70 5.32 -3.50
CA TRP A 39 15.11 4.68 -4.69
C TRP A 39 14.59 3.27 -4.44
N ARG A 40 15.25 2.50 -3.58
CA ARG A 40 14.78 1.16 -3.23
C ARG A 40 13.53 1.23 -2.36
N THR A 41 13.48 2.20 -1.44
CA THR A 41 12.32 2.48 -0.60
C THR A 41 11.13 2.89 -1.49
N ALA A 42 11.36 3.79 -2.45
CA ALA A 42 10.36 4.20 -3.42
C ALA A 42 9.77 3.00 -4.19
N ALA A 43 10.63 2.17 -4.78
CA ALA A 43 10.20 1.00 -5.53
C ALA A 43 9.43 0.00 -4.65
N THR A 44 9.86 -0.18 -3.40
CA THR A 44 9.19 -1.07 -2.44
C THR A 44 7.80 -0.54 -2.07
N MET A 45 7.66 0.78 -1.87
CA MET A 45 6.38 1.43 -1.60
C MET A 45 5.42 1.31 -2.79
N VAL A 46 5.89 1.62 -4.00
CA VAL A 46 5.09 1.49 -5.23
C VAL A 46 4.63 0.05 -5.43
N LEU A 47 5.49 -0.94 -5.18
CA LEU A 47 5.10 -2.34 -5.28
C LEU A 47 4.04 -2.73 -4.23
N GLY A 48 4.20 -2.24 -2.99
CA GLY A 48 3.21 -2.45 -1.94
C GLY A 48 1.84 -1.92 -2.34
N GLU A 49 1.77 -0.67 -2.78
CA GLU A 49 0.52 -0.04 -3.26
C GLU A 49 -0.07 -0.80 -4.46
N ALA A 50 0.77 -1.22 -5.42
CA ALA A 50 0.32 -1.99 -6.56
C ALA A 50 -0.34 -3.32 -6.14
N VAL A 51 0.23 -4.02 -5.14
CA VAL A 51 -0.37 -5.26 -4.60
C VAL A 51 -1.70 -4.97 -3.90
N VAL A 52 -1.78 -3.88 -3.12
CA VAL A 52 -3.03 -3.48 -2.45
C VAL A 52 -4.12 -3.21 -3.49
N TYR A 53 -3.85 -2.40 -4.51
CA TYR A 53 -4.83 -2.05 -5.54
C TYR A 53 -5.19 -3.21 -6.45
N ALA A 54 -4.24 -4.10 -6.77
CA ALA A 54 -4.49 -5.28 -7.59
C ALA A 54 -5.50 -6.24 -6.96
N VAL A 55 -5.65 -6.23 -5.64
CA VAL A 55 -6.64 -7.05 -4.91
C VAL A 55 -7.87 -6.23 -4.51
N GLY A 56 -7.65 -5.01 -4.01
CA GLY A 56 -8.72 -4.14 -3.51
C GLY A 56 -9.69 -3.66 -4.59
N VAL A 57 -9.19 -3.22 -5.75
CA VAL A 57 -10.03 -2.65 -6.81
C VAL A 57 -10.92 -3.72 -7.48
N PRO A 58 -10.44 -4.92 -7.84
CA PRO A 58 -11.32 -5.97 -8.35
C PRO A 58 -12.35 -6.43 -7.32
N TYR A 59 -11.97 -6.54 -6.05
CA TYR A 59 -12.92 -6.86 -4.98
C TYR A 59 -14.02 -5.80 -4.87
N LEU A 60 -13.64 -4.52 -4.88
CA LEU A 60 -14.57 -3.40 -4.88
C LEU A 60 -15.55 -3.53 -6.05
N ALA A 61 -15.06 -3.68 -7.28
CA ALA A 61 -15.88 -3.82 -8.48
C ALA A 61 -16.90 -4.95 -8.37
N LEU A 62 -16.48 -6.13 -7.90
CA LEU A 62 -17.36 -7.30 -7.74
C LEU A 62 -18.37 -7.11 -6.61
N SER A 63 -17.97 -6.52 -5.49
CA SER A 63 -18.84 -6.33 -4.32
C SER A 63 -19.92 -5.26 -4.53
N THR A 64 -19.65 -4.24 -5.36
CA THR A 64 -20.58 -3.13 -5.64
C THR A 64 -21.26 -3.21 -7.00
N GLY A 65 -20.85 -4.15 -7.87
CA GLY A 65 -21.36 -4.27 -9.23
C GLY A 65 -20.89 -3.15 -10.17
N MET A 66 -19.85 -2.40 -9.80
CA MET A 66 -19.32 -1.30 -10.60
C MET A 66 -18.55 -1.80 -11.84
N SER A 67 -18.54 -1.00 -12.90
CA SER A 67 -17.62 -1.23 -14.02
C SER A 67 -16.17 -1.07 -13.56
N ALA A 68 -15.23 -1.69 -14.29
CA ALA A 68 -13.81 -1.61 -13.96
C ALA A 68 -13.29 -0.16 -13.92
N SER A 69 -13.74 0.69 -14.85
CA SER A 69 -13.36 2.11 -14.89
C SER A 69 -13.90 2.89 -13.68
N ALA A 70 -15.15 2.63 -13.29
CA ALA A 70 -15.74 3.27 -12.12
C ALA A 70 -15.06 2.80 -10.81
N ALA A 71 -14.73 1.52 -10.71
CA ALA A 71 -14.03 0.97 -9.55
C ALA A 71 -12.61 1.54 -9.42
N ILE A 72 -11.88 1.75 -10.53
CA ILE A 72 -10.57 2.43 -10.50
C ILE A 72 -10.73 3.89 -10.07
N ALA A 73 -11.70 4.60 -10.65
CA ALA A 73 -11.94 6.00 -10.32
C ALA A 73 -12.31 6.20 -8.84
N ALA A 74 -13.07 5.28 -8.25
CA ALA A 74 -13.49 5.35 -6.85
C ALA A 74 -12.47 4.75 -5.87
N GLY A 75 -11.79 3.68 -6.27
CA GLY A 75 -10.99 2.84 -5.39
C GLY A 75 -9.48 3.09 -5.43
N LEU A 76 -8.97 3.77 -6.46
CA LEU A 76 -7.54 4.02 -6.65
C LEU A 76 -7.26 5.52 -6.73
N THR A 77 -7.93 6.24 -7.63
CA THR A 77 -7.64 7.65 -7.91
C THR A 77 -7.61 8.58 -6.69
N PRO A 78 -8.58 8.55 -5.75
CA PRO A 78 -8.57 9.47 -4.61
C PRO A 78 -7.42 9.21 -3.62
N PHE A 79 -6.84 8.01 -3.62
CA PHE A 79 -5.81 7.62 -2.67
C PHE A 79 -4.39 7.94 -3.15
N LEU A 80 -4.18 8.08 -4.47
CA LEU A 80 -2.86 8.29 -5.08
C LEU A 80 -2.07 9.46 -4.47
N ILE A 81 -2.73 10.58 -4.19
CA ILE A 81 -2.08 11.75 -3.58
C ILE A 81 -1.60 11.41 -2.17
N GLY A 82 -2.45 10.76 -1.38
CA GLY A 82 -2.10 10.32 -0.03
C GLY A 82 -0.93 9.33 -0.04
N ASP A 83 -0.91 8.42 -1.00
CA ASP A 83 0.15 7.40 -1.11
C ASP A 83 1.47 8.00 -1.58
N ALA A 84 1.43 8.96 -2.51
CA ALA A 84 2.62 9.72 -2.90
C ALA A 84 3.22 10.46 -1.70
N LEU A 85 2.38 11.07 -0.86
CA LEU A 85 2.83 11.74 0.37
C LEU A 85 3.42 10.75 1.38
N LYS A 86 2.76 9.61 1.63
CA LYS A 86 3.29 8.54 2.50
C LYS A 86 4.61 8.02 1.99
N ALA A 87 4.73 7.77 0.68
CA ALA A 87 5.96 7.30 0.06
C ALA A 87 7.09 8.33 0.20
N ALA A 88 6.80 9.63 -0.01
CA ALA A 88 7.78 10.70 0.18
C ALA A 88 8.29 10.75 1.63
N LEU A 89 7.40 10.63 2.61
CA LEU A 89 7.76 10.57 4.02
C LEU A 89 8.61 9.32 4.32
N ALA A 90 8.22 8.14 3.83
CA ALA A 90 8.97 6.90 4.03
C ALA A 90 10.37 6.95 3.39
N MET A 91 10.49 7.52 2.20
CA MET A 91 11.75 7.72 1.49
C MET A 91 12.73 8.62 2.25
N GLY A 92 12.23 9.61 3.01
CA GLY A 92 13.06 10.44 3.87
C GLY A 92 13.40 9.75 5.19
N ALA A 93 12.38 9.19 5.85
CA ALA A 93 12.49 8.68 7.20
C ALA A 93 13.28 7.35 7.29
N LEU A 94 12.99 6.38 6.43
CA LEU A 94 13.56 5.03 6.56
C LEU A 94 15.08 5.01 6.33
N PRO A 95 15.62 5.58 5.23
CA PRO A 95 17.07 5.59 5.03
C PRO A 95 17.80 6.42 6.10
N ALA A 96 17.18 7.51 6.57
CA ALA A 96 17.75 8.33 7.64
C ALA A 96 17.81 7.56 8.96
N ALA A 97 16.74 6.85 9.34
CA ALA A 97 16.71 6.01 10.53
C ALA A 97 17.83 4.95 10.49
N TRP A 98 18.01 4.26 9.36
CA TRP A 98 19.09 3.28 9.21
C TRP A 98 20.50 3.90 9.32
N LYS A 99 20.71 5.11 8.81
CA LYS A 99 21.98 5.83 8.96
C LYS A 99 22.29 6.22 10.41
N LEU A 100 21.26 6.51 11.21
CA LEU A 100 21.40 6.86 12.61
C LEU A 100 21.64 5.63 13.49
N VAL A 101 20.93 4.53 13.22
CA VAL A 101 21.05 3.28 14.00
C VAL A 101 22.30 2.49 13.62
N GLY A 102 22.71 2.52 12.34
CA GLY A 102 23.90 1.82 11.83
C GLY A 102 25.25 2.50 12.13
N LYS A 103 25.26 3.63 12.85
CA LYS A 103 26.47 4.38 13.26
C LYS A 103 27.02 3.95 14.63
N ARG A 104 26.92 2.66 14.96
CA ARG A 104 27.64 2.07 16.11
C ARG A 104 28.85 1.29 15.63
#